data_AF-A0A1B8P098-F1
#
_entry.id   AF-A0A1B8P098-F1
#
_cell.length_a   1.000
_cell.length_b   1.000
_cell.length_c   1.000
_cell.angle_alpha   90.00
_cell.angle_beta   90.00
_cell.angle_gamma   90.00
#
_symmetry.space_group_name_H-M   'P 1'
#
loop_
_entity.id
_entity.type
_entity.pdbx_description
1 polymer ?
#
loop_
_entity_poly.entity_id
_entity_poly.type
_entity_poly.pdbx_seq_one_letter_code
_entity_poly.pdbx_strand_id
1 'polypeptide(L)'
;MTSVVLKYLDYAALIEFDAEDELFVGRVLGVADRISFHGESVSELTEAFHAAVYHYLEDCRTTGREPLKPAPERMMQRFLRSARCHQRSGPSLR
;
A
#
# COMPACT_ATOMS: atom_id res chain seq x y z
N MET A 1 -16.00 20.49 -5.60
CA MET A 1 -14.99 19.97 -4.67
C MET A 1 -14.02 19.14 -5.47
N THR A 2 -12.81 19.63 -5.71
CA THR A 2 -11.79 18.93 -6.52
C THR A 2 -10.75 18.36 -5.56
N SER A 3 -10.99 17.15 -5.05
CA SER A 3 -10.04 16.48 -4.16
C SER A 3 -8.82 16.03 -4.95
N VAL A 4 -7.63 16.33 -4.43
CA VAL A 4 -6.36 15.94 -5.07
C VAL A 4 -5.89 14.61 -4.48
N VAL A 5 -5.36 13.73 -5.32
CA VAL A 5 -4.85 12.41 -4.90
C VAL A 5 -3.35 12.33 -5.13
N LEU A 6 -2.59 12.15 -4.05
CA LEU A 6 -1.16 11.83 -4.12
C LEU A 6 -0.95 10.32 -4.08
N LYS A 7 0.07 9.82 -4.78
CA LYS A 7 0.41 8.40 -4.82
C LYS A 7 1.89 8.21 -4.53
N TYR A 8 2.23 7.29 -3.63
CA TYR A 8 3.60 6.98 -3.26
C TYR A 8 3.74 5.52 -2.82
N LEU A 9 4.67 4.76 -3.45
CA LEU A 9 4.99 3.37 -3.09
C LEU A 9 3.75 2.46 -2.90
N ASP A 10 2.74 2.63 -3.75
CA ASP A 10 1.45 1.89 -3.71
C ASP A 10 0.40 2.41 -2.71
N TYR A 11 0.73 3.45 -1.93
CA TYR A 11 -0.22 4.15 -1.09
C TYR A 11 -0.81 5.36 -1.81
N ALA A 12 -2.07 5.64 -1.54
CA ALA A 12 -2.74 6.84 -2.01
C ALA A 12 -3.09 7.73 -0.81
N ALA A 13 -3.01 9.04 -0.98
CA ALA A 13 -3.54 9.99 -0.01
C ALA A 13 -4.55 10.92 -0.66
N LEU A 14 -5.64 11.17 0.05
CA LEU A 14 -6.67 12.12 -0.34
C LEU A 14 -6.42 13.44 0.36
N ILE A 15 -6.44 14.52 -0.41
CA ILE A 15 -6.08 15.85 0.05
C ILE A 15 -7.29 16.77 -0.12
N GLU A 16 -7.62 17.44 0.97
CA GLU A 16 -8.70 18.42 1.05
C GLU A 16 -8.09 19.74 1.51
N PHE A 17 -8.51 20.83 0.86
CA PHE A 17 -8.12 22.17 1.27
C PHE A 17 -9.19 22.71 2.22
N ASP A 18 -8.77 23.07 3.42
CA ASP A 18 -9.59 23.79 4.36
C ASP A 18 -9.40 25.29 4.14
N ALA A 19 -10.49 25.98 3.81
CA ALA A 19 -10.46 27.41 3.52
C ALA A 19 -10.57 28.28 4.78
N GLU A 20 -10.98 27.71 5.92
CA GLU A 20 -11.05 28.44 7.19
C GLU A 20 -9.67 28.53 7.84
N ASP A 21 -8.91 27.42 7.80
CA ASP A 21 -7.55 27.34 8.34
C ASP A 21 -6.46 27.56 7.27
N GLU A 22 -6.83 27.79 6.00
CA GLU A 22 -5.94 27.92 4.83
C GLU A 22 -4.90 26.78 4.72
N LEU A 23 -5.29 25.57 5.14
CA LEU A 23 -4.39 24.44 5.31
C LEU A 23 -4.82 23.26 4.44
N PHE A 24 -3.83 22.56 3.87
CA PHE A 24 -4.09 21.30 3.18
C PHE A 24 -4.09 20.16 4.20
N VAL A 25 -5.21 19.45 4.30
CA VAL A 25 -5.37 18.27 5.16
C VAL A 25 -5.33 17.02 4.27
N GLY A 26 -4.34 16.17 4.53
CA GLY A 26 -4.10 14.92 3.82
C GLY A 26 -4.42 13.69 4.68
N ARG A 27 -5.06 12.68 4.08
CA ARG A 27 -5.29 11.38 4.72
C ARG A 27 -4.78 10.25 3.86
N VAL A 28 -3.98 9.36 4.45
CA VAL A 28 -3.49 8.15 3.78
C VAL A 28 -4.61 7.11 3.71
N LEU A 29 -4.76 6.49 2.54
CA LEU A 29 -5.67 5.40 2.26
C LEU A 29 -4.89 4.10 2.10
N GLY A 30 -5.52 2.99 2.47
CA GLY A 30 -4.93 1.66 2.30
C GLY A 30 -3.98 1.22 3.41
N VAL A 31 -3.94 1.94 4.54
CA VAL A 31 -3.21 1.56 5.76
C VAL A 31 -4.18 1.15 6.87
N ALA A 32 -3.74 0.26 7.77
CA ALA A 32 -4.53 -0.13 8.95
C ALA A 32 -4.63 1.01 9.98
N ASP A 33 -3.57 1.79 10.11
CA ASP A 33 -3.49 2.93 11.01
C ASP A 33 -4.08 4.19 10.38
N ARG A 34 -4.76 5.01 11.18
CA ARG A 34 -5.27 6.31 10.72
C ARG A 34 -4.12 7.31 10.67
N ILE A 35 -3.49 7.39 9.50
CA ILE A 35 -2.41 8.35 9.24
C ILE A 35 -3.00 9.58 8.53
N SER A 36 -2.89 10.73 9.18
CA SER A 36 -3.25 12.04 8.64
C SER A 36 -2.08 13.00 8.77
N PHE A 37 -1.93 13.89 7.80
CA PHE A 37 -0.88 14.89 7.72
C PHE A 37 -1.47 16.21 7.23
N HIS A 38 -0.75 17.30 7.44
CA HIS A 38 -1.13 18.62 6.96
C HIS A 38 0.09 19.35 6.42
N GLY A 39 -0.14 20.41 5.64
CA GLY A 39 0.93 21.27 5.15
C GLY A 39 0.38 22.57 4.58
N GLU A 40 1.19 23.61 4.60
CA GLU A 40 0.85 24.94 4.08
C GLU A 40 1.15 25.04 2.58
N SER A 41 1.96 24.12 2.05
CA SER A 41 2.36 24.08 0.64
C SER A 41 2.37 22.65 0.10
N VAL A 42 2.21 22.52 -1.22
CA VAL A 42 2.21 21.22 -1.92
C VAL A 42 3.52 20.43 -1.67
N SER A 43 4.66 21.12 -1.59
CA SER A 43 5.96 20.49 -1.30
C SER A 43 5.98 19.89 0.10
N GLU A 44 5.65 20.69 1.12
CA GLU A 44 5.61 20.26 2.51
C GLU A 44 4.62 19.10 2.71
N LEU A 45 3.45 19.20 2.08
CA LEU A 45 2.43 18.17 2.08
C LEU A 45 2.93 16.84 1.49
N THR A 46 3.72 16.91 0.42
CA THR A 46 4.32 15.73 -0.23
C THR A 46 5.42 15.13 0.64
N GLU A 47 6.26 15.95 1.27
CA GLU A 47 7.31 15.50 2.19
C GLU A 47 6.70 14.87 3.45
N ALA A 48 5.68 15.51 4.03
CA ALA A 48 4.94 14.99 5.18
C ALA A 48 4.28 13.65 4.84
N PHE A 49 3.70 13.51 3.64
CA PHE A 49 3.15 12.24 3.17
C PHE A 49 4.22 11.14 3.05
N HIS A 50 5.35 11.42 2.41
CA HIS A 50 6.45 10.46 2.29
C HIS A 50 7.00 10.04 3.65
N ALA A 51 7.21 11.00 4.55
CA ALA A 51 7.68 10.75 5.90
C ALA A 51 6.70 9.88 6.69
N ALA A 52 5.40 10.16 6.59
CA ALA A 52 4.37 9.38 7.27
C ALA A 52 4.31 7.91 6.77
N VAL A 53 4.39 7.70 5.45
CA VAL A 53 4.46 6.35 4.88
C VAL A 53 5.77 5.65 5.26
N TYR A 54 6.90 6.36 5.25
CA TYR A 54 8.19 5.80 5.62
C TYR A 54 8.20 5.36 7.08
N HIS A 55 7.71 6.21 7.98
CA HIS A 55 7.62 5.90 9.40
C HIS A 55 6.73 4.68 9.64
N TYR A 56 5.57 4.61 8.96
CA TYR A 56 4.69 3.44 9.02
C TYR A 56 5.40 2.14 8.59
N LEU A 57 6.17 2.17 7.51
CA LEU A 57 6.94 1.01 7.04
C LEU A 57 8.04 0.61 8.03
N GLU A 58 8.71 1.58 8.63
CA GLU A 58 9.76 1.35 9.63
C GLU A 58 9.19 0.77 10.92
N ASP A 59 8.04 1.27 11.39
CA ASP A 59 7.30 0.70 12.52
C ASP A 59 6.86 -0.73 12.24
N CYS A 60 6.33 -1.01 11.05
CA CYS A 60 5.97 -2.37 10.64
C CYS A 60 7.20 -3.29 10.69
N ARG A 61 8.36 -2.84 10.19
CA ARG A 61 9.61 -3.59 10.22
C ARG A 61 10.10 -3.86 11.64
N THR A 62 10.00 -2.87 12.53
CA THR A 62 10.47 -2.96 13.92
C THR A 62 9.55 -3.85 14.76
N THR A 63 8.25 -3.80 14.52
CA THR A 63 7.25 -4.60 15.23
C THR A 63 7.11 -6.01 14.68
N GLY A 64 7.78 -6.33 13.56
CA GLY A 64 7.66 -7.61 12.86
C GLY A 64 6.26 -7.84 12.24
N ARG A 65 5.51 -6.76 12.00
CA ARG A 65 4.19 -6.81 11.38
C ARG A 65 4.34 -6.64 9.87
N GLU A 66 3.65 -7.45 9.07
CA GLU A 66 3.60 -7.23 7.63
C GLU A 66 2.84 -5.93 7.35
N PRO A 67 3.45 -4.94 6.67
CA PRO A 67 2.76 -3.70 6.35
C PRO A 67 1.53 -4.03 5.50
N LEU A 68 0.37 -3.54 5.96
CA LEU A 68 -0.88 -3.75 5.26
C LEU A 68 -0.86 -2.86 4.02
N LYS A 69 -0.38 -3.40 2.90
CA LYS A 69 -0.49 -2.72 1.62
C LYS A 69 -1.94 -2.81 1.14
N PRO A 70 -2.52 -1.74 0.56
CA PRO A 70 -3.74 -1.91 -0.23
C PRO A 70 -3.41 -2.97 -1.28
N ALA A 71 -4.22 -4.03 -1.33
CA ALA A 71 -3.86 -5.27 -1.99
C ALA A 71 -3.18 -5.00 -3.34
N PRO A 72 -1.96 -5.52 -3.60
CA PRO A 72 -1.49 -5.52 -4.97
C PRO A 72 -2.58 -6.25 -5.76
N GLU A 73 -3.05 -5.63 -6.84
CA GLU A 73 -4.01 -6.16 -7.80
C GLU A 73 -3.49 -7.42 -8.54
N ARG A 74 -2.71 -8.24 -7.84
CA ARG A 74 -2.15 -9.50 -8.27
C ARG A 74 -2.78 -10.61 -7.45
N MET A 75 -4.02 -10.89 -7.87
CA MET A 75 -4.79 -12.08 -7.55
C MET A 75 -3.88 -13.33 -7.58
N MET A 76 -3.89 -14.02 -6.45
CA MET A 76 -3.31 -15.31 -6.15
C MET A 76 -3.34 -16.31 -7.32
N GLN A 77 -2.22 -16.49 -8.04
CA GLN A 77 -2.03 -17.70 -8.87
C GLN A 77 -1.51 -18.84 -7.99
N ARG A 78 -2.49 -19.54 -7.40
CA ARG A 78 -2.57 -21.02 -7.30
C ARG A 78 -1.45 -21.75 -6.54
N PHE A 79 -1.55 -21.76 -5.22
CA PHE A 79 -1.34 -22.97 -4.42
C PHE A 79 -2.72 -23.31 -3.83
N LEU A 80 -3.41 -24.39 -4.21
CA LEU A 80 -3.07 -25.79 -4.03
C LEU A 80 -3.76 -26.67 -5.09
N ARG A 81 -3.01 -27.47 -5.85
CA ARG A 81 -3.42 -28.86 -6.19
C ARG A 81 -2.17 -29.74 -6.23
N SER A 82 -2.04 -30.53 -5.16
CA SER A 82 -1.55 -31.91 -5.16
C SER A 82 -0.14 -32.18 -5.71
N ALA A 83 0.78 -32.37 -4.76
CA ALA A 83 1.60 -33.56 -4.61
C ALA A 83 2.06 -34.30 -5.90
N ARG A 84 3.38 -34.29 -6.09
CA ARG A 84 4.24 -35.40 -6.55
C ARG A 84 3.53 -36.50 -7.36
N CYS A 85 3.79 -36.55 -8.67
CA CYS A 85 3.89 -37.82 -9.37
C CYS A 85 5.21 -37.86 -10.16
N HIS A 86 6.29 -38.14 -9.43
CA HIS A 86 7.46 -38.76 -10.02
C HIS A 86 7.12 -40.25 -10.16
N GLN A 87 6.66 -40.69 -11.33
CA GLN A 87 7.00 -42.05 -11.77
C GLN A 87 7.06 -42.12 -13.29
N ARG A 88 8.30 -42.26 -13.76
CA ARG A 88 8.64 -42.85 -15.05
C ARG A 88 7.89 -44.16 -15.24
N SER A 89 7.34 -44.40 -16.42
CA SER A 89 7.46 -45.68 -17.13
C SER A 89 7.11 -45.49 -18.61
N GLY A 90 7.95 -46.06 -19.47
CA GLY A 90 7.87 -46.00 -20.93
C GLY A 90 6.77 -46.89 -21.54
N PRO A 91 6.79 -47.07 -22.88
CA PRO A 91 5.60 -47.41 -23.66
C PRO A 91 5.35 -48.93 -23.75
N SER A 92 4.08 -49.30 -23.85
CA SER A 92 3.67 -50.58 -24.42
C SER A 92 2.39 -50.38 -25.21
N LEU A 93 2.53 -50.41 -26.53
CA LEU A 93 1.46 -50.89 -27.40
C LEU A 93 2.07 -51.97 -28.30
N ARG A 94 1.63 -53.18 -27.98
CA ARG A 94 1.66 -54.38 -28.79
C ARG A 94 0.49 -54.32 -29.76
#